data_AF-A0A5C3LSG2-F1
#
_entry.id   AF-A0A5C3LSG2-F1
#
_cell.length_a   1.000
_cell.length_b   1.000
_cell.length_c   1.000
_cell.angle_alpha   90.00
_cell.angle_beta   90.00
_cell.angle_gamma   90.00
#
_symmetry.space_group_name_H-M   'P 1'
#
loop_
_entity.id
_entity.type
_entity.pdbx_description
1 polymer ?
#
loop_
_entity_poly.entity_id
_entity_poly.type
_entity_poly.pdbx_seq_one_letter_code
_entity_poly.pdbx_strand_id
1 'polypeptide(L)'
;MGMHCRGIIYPGTIFNSAAVSDSEDDGIIFDFDSNYDDEVATLTSTFLHIFQSTIDFGLIQNLKIDVSISIIEHSGPDSACVEALATSILYAAKARPGSVDIIVLATREILASVGSLTVHDYPGGPLSFEYLLRYFLADCLKDALYGPRMPGPEHTEITPTNPTLVAALFSASAIHKRLLRNVASPYRFLRQGLQLSGPVNQKREVVLALGACLQLSVAGKWMMQDWLEQSDGREDGQEAMLKALNKLKDNHVIRAPAGIELLNKTIEIVQGKCTLALSPAAAWDLLFVLD
;
A
#
# COMPACT_ATOMS: atom_id res chain seq x y z
N MET A 1 11.29 8.94 13.70
CA MET A 1 11.46 8.98 12.23
C MET A 1 10.15 8.54 11.60
N GLY A 2 9.21 9.49 11.48
CA GLY A 2 7.84 9.22 11.07
C GLY A 2 7.68 9.32 9.55
N MET A 3 6.97 8.37 8.95
CA MET A 3 6.22 8.65 7.73
C MET A 3 5.02 9.49 8.16
N HIS A 4 4.98 10.74 7.71
CA HIS A 4 3.78 11.57 7.85
C HIS A 4 2.77 11.11 6.82
N CYS A 5 1.74 10.39 7.26
CA CYS A 5 0.48 10.32 6.54
C CYS A 5 -0.20 11.68 6.72
N ARG A 6 0.08 12.68 5.87
CA ARG A 6 -0.86 13.78 5.67
C ARG A 6 -0.87 14.26 4.23
N GLY A 7 -2.09 14.26 3.71
CA GLY A 7 -2.43 14.76 2.40
C GLY A 7 -3.94 14.85 2.17
N ILE A 8 -4.72 15.21 3.20
CA ILE A 8 -6.06 15.76 2.99
C ILE A 8 -5.87 17.17 2.41
N ILE A 9 -5.93 17.26 1.09
CA ILE A 9 -6.29 18.49 0.38
C ILE A 9 -7.39 18.07 -0.60
N TYR A 10 -8.58 18.65 -0.40
CA TYR A 10 -9.80 18.42 -1.15
C TYR A 10 -9.59 18.61 -2.67
N PRO A 11 -10.02 17.66 -3.53
CA PRO A 11 -10.35 18.00 -4.91
C PRO A 11 -11.78 18.54 -4.94
N GLY A 12 -11.90 19.82 -5.28
CA GLY A 12 -13.16 20.52 -5.42
C GLY A 12 -14.11 19.85 -6.41
N THR A 13 -15.35 19.70 -5.98
CA THR A 13 -16.49 19.53 -6.88
C THR A 13 -16.82 20.91 -7.44
N ILE A 14 -16.73 21.03 -8.76
CA ILE A 14 -17.11 22.20 -9.54
C ILE A 14 -18.60 22.49 -9.29
N PHE A 15 -18.90 23.63 -8.67
CA PHE A 15 -20.16 24.35 -8.90
C PHE A 15 -19.84 25.83 -9.10
N ASN A 16 -20.20 26.33 -10.28
CA ASN A 16 -20.21 27.75 -10.64
C ASN A 16 -20.96 28.56 -9.57
N SER A 17 -20.32 29.62 -9.08
CA SER A 17 -21.02 30.84 -8.67
C SER A 17 -20.05 32.00 -8.63
N ALA A 18 -20.57 33.16 -9.01
CA ALA A 18 -19.87 34.39 -9.32
C ALA A 18 -19.03 34.99 -8.18
N ALA A 19 -18.13 35.87 -8.59
CA ALA A 19 -17.35 36.80 -7.77
C ALA A 19 -18.16 37.55 -6.71
N VAL A 20 -17.51 37.94 -5.60
CA VAL A 20 -17.27 39.33 -5.18
C VAL A 20 -16.68 39.42 -3.74
N SER A 21 -15.55 40.15 -3.66
CA SER A 21 -14.95 40.99 -2.60
C SER A 21 -14.66 40.52 -1.16
N ASP A 22 -13.37 40.60 -0.82
CA ASP A 22 -12.72 41.28 0.32
C ASP A 22 -13.51 41.55 1.62
N SER A 23 -12.99 40.99 2.72
CA SER A 23 -12.75 41.73 3.97
C SER A 23 -11.77 40.98 4.89
N GLU A 24 -11.07 41.77 5.69
CA GLU A 24 -9.84 41.50 6.42
C GLU A 24 -9.99 40.60 7.66
N ASP A 25 -8.92 39.82 7.88
CA ASP A 25 -8.20 39.58 9.15
C ASP A 25 -9.01 39.53 10.47
N ASP A 26 -9.17 38.30 10.97
CA ASP A 26 -8.93 38.00 12.39
C ASP A 26 -8.43 36.54 12.48
N GLY A 27 -7.12 36.41 12.67
CA GLY A 27 -6.42 35.15 12.82
C GLY A 27 -6.87 34.38 14.05
N ILE A 28 -7.86 33.52 13.90
CA ILE A 28 -8.11 32.39 14.79
C ILE A 28 -7.33 31.21 14.21
N ILE A 29 -6.11 30.99 14.69
CA ILE A 29 -5.43 29.71 14.55
C ILE A 29 -6.23 28.74 15.42
N PHE A 30 -7.12 27.98 14.79
CA PHE A 30 -7.84 26.91 15.44
C PHE A 30 -6.85 25.80 15.82
N ASP A 31 -6.58 25.69 17.12
CA ASP A 31 -5.73 24.70 17.79
C ASP A 31 -6.42 23.31 17.84
N PHE A 32 -6.98 22.87 16.70
CA PHE A 32 -7.71 21.61 16.57
C PHE A 32 -6.82 20.40 16.23
N ASP A 33 -5.52 20.63 15.97
CA ASP A 33 -4.68 19.66 15.26
C ASP A 33 -3.75 18.82 16.16
N SER A 34 -3.45 19.29 17.38
CA SER A 34 -2.54 18.59 18.30
C SER A 34 -3.15 17.32 18.91
N ASN A 35 -4.43 17.36 19.28
CA ASN A 35 -5.09 16.23 19.93
C ASN A 35 -5.31 15.04 18.97
N TYR A 36 -5.64 15.30 17.71
CA TYR A 36 -5.78 14.25 16.68
C TYR A 36 -4.45 13.57 16.38
N ASP A 37 -3.38 14.36 16.19
CA ASP A 37 -2.06 13.81 15.86
C ASP A 37 -1.47 12.99 17.02
N ASP A 38 -1.69 13.42 18.26
CA ASP A 38 -1.31 12.68 19.47
C ASP A 38 -2.10 11.38 19.61
N GLU A 39 -3.39 11.39 19.29
CA GLU A 39 -4.25 10.20 19.28
C GLU A 39 -3.81 9.20 18.21
N VAL A 40 -3.62 9.63 16.96
CA VAL A 40 -3.11 8.79 15.87
C VAL A 40 -1.77 8.19 16.25
N ALA A 41 -0.85 8.97 16.82
CA ALA A 41 0.47 8.48 17.23
C ALA A 41 0.37 7.41 18.33
N THR A 42 -0.49 7.63 19.33
CA THR A 42 -0.72 6.72 20.46
C THR A 42 -1.35 5.41 19.98
N LEU A 43 -2.41 5.49 19.17
CA LEU A 43 -3.07 4.32 18.60
C LEU A 43 -2.15 3.56 17.64
N THR A 44 -1.36 4.27 16.84
CA THR A 44 -0.38 3.65 15.91
C THR A 44 0.63 2.83 16.69
N SER A 45 1.18 3.38 17.79
CA SER A 45 2.12 2.66 18.66
C SER A 45 1.48 1.41 19.25
N THR A 46 0.24 1.53 19.73
CA THR A 46 -0.53 0.44 20.33
C THR A 46 -0.78 -0.70 19.34
N PHE A 47 -1.34 -0.41 18.16
CA PHE A 47 -1.55 -1.42 17.12
C PHE A 47 -0.23 -2.01 16.62
N LEU A 48 0.81 -1.19 16.45
CA LEU A 48 2.11 -1.68 16.00
C LEU A 48 2.70 -2.69 16.97
N HIS A 49 2.61 -2.43 18.28
CA HIS A 49 3.06 -3.37 19.31
C HIS A 49 2.33 -4.72 19.22
N ILE A 50 1.01 -4.69 18.96
CA ILE A 50 0.20 -5.90 18.74
C ILE A 50 0.74 -6.68 17.53
N PHE A 51 0.93 -6.02 16.39
CA PHE A 51 1.43 -6.67 15.18
C PHE A 51 2.87 -7.19 15.33
N GLN A 52 3.73 -6.48 16.07
CA GLN A 52 5.15 -6.83 16.23
C GLN A 52 5.44 -7.88 17.31
N SER A 53 4.58 -8.05 18.31
CA SER A 53 4.81 -9.02 19.41
C SER A 53 5.17 -10.43 18.87
N THR A 54 6.30 -10.96 19.33
CA THR A 54 7.13 -11.99 18.66
C THR A 54 6.68 -13.45 18.81
N ILE A 55 5.45 -13.70 19.26
CA ILE A 55 5.09 -15.02 19.79
C ILE A 55 4.17 -15.77 18.81
N ASP A 56 4.45 -17.07 18.63
CA ASP A 56 3.93 -18.01 17.63
C ASP A 56 2.54 -17.72 17.03
N PHE A 57 2.53 -17.74 15.70
CA PHE A 57 1.45 -17.26 14.85
C PHE A 57 0.13 -18.05 14.91
N GLY A 58 0.09 -19.27 15.45
CA GLY A 58 -1.13 -20.09 15.43
C GLY A 58 -2.18 -19.73 16.48
N LEU A 59 -1.77 -19.51 17.73
CA LEU A 59 -2.71 -19.27 18.85
C LEU A 59 -2.91 -17.78 19.14
N ILE A 60 -1.87 -16.97 18.88
CA ILE A 60 -1.83 -15.56 19.27
C ILE A 60 -2.34 -14.64 18.16
N GLN A 61 -2.44 -15.12 16.92
CA GLN A 61 -3.05 -14.33 15.85
C GLN A 61 -4.51 -13.98 16.20
N ASN A 62 -5.29 -14.93 16.74
CA ASN A 62 -6.64 -14.66 17.20
C ASN A 62 -6.66 -13.67 18.36
N LEU A 63 -5.77 -13.81 19.34
CA LEU A 63 -5.65 -12.84 20.43
C LEU A 63 -5.30 -11.43 19.93
N LYS A 64 -4.39 -11.31 18.96
CA LYS A 64 -4.04 -10.01 18.35
C LYS A 64 -5.21 -9.39 17.60
N ILE A 65 -5.99 -10.22 16.89
CA ILE A 65 -7.22 -9.80 16.22
C ILE A 65 -8.22 -9.32 17.27
N ASP A 66 -8.47 -10.10 18.32
CA ASP A 66 -9.43 -9.78 19.39
C ASP A 66 -9.05 -8.50 20.14
N VAL A 67 -7.77 -8.32 20.47
CA VAL A 67 -7.28 -7.08 21.10
C VAL A 67 -7.43 -5.89 20.15
N SER A 68 -7.15 -6.06 18.86
CA SER A 68 -7.34 -4.97 17.88
C SER A 68 -8.81 -4.59 17.74
N ILE A 69 -9.71 -5.58 17.68
CA ILE A 69 -11.16 -5.38 17.66
C ILE A 69 -11.61 -4.64 18.93
N SER A 70 -11.15 -5.10 20.09
CA SER A 70 -11.45 -4.48 21.38
C SER A 70 -11.01 -3.01 21.40
N ILE A 71 -9.81 -2.69 20.94
CA ILE A 71 -9.37 -1.29 20.84
C ILE A 71 -10.33 -0.48 19.98
N ILE A 72 -10.65 -0.96 18.77
CA ILE A 72 -11.56 -0.28 17.83
C ILE A 72 -12.93 -0.03 18.44
N GLU A 73 -13.48 -1.01 19.16
CA GLU A 73 -14.79 -0.90 19.81
C GLU A 73 -14.77 0.04 21.03
N HIS A 74 -13.67 0.09 21.78
CA HIS A 74 -13.57 0.87 23.02
C HIS A 74 -13.08 2.31 22.81
N SER A 75 -12.20 2.57 21.83
CA SER A 75 -11.81 3.92 21.44
C SER A 75 -12.93 4.63 20.67
N GLY A 76 -13.84 3.86 20.08
CA GLY A 76 -14.79 4.33 19.10
C GLY A 76 -14.21 4.20 17.69
N PRO A 77 -15.01 3.79 16.69
CA PRO A 77 -14.58 3.75 15.30
C PRO A 77 -14.56 5.19 14.75
N ASP A 78 -13.44 5.87 14.88
CA ASP A 78 -13.21 7.21 14.35
C ASP A 78 -12.12 7.22 13.26
N SER A 79 -11.89 8.38 12.65
CA SER A 79 -10.93 8.52 11.57
C SER A 79 -9.48 8.31 12.08
N ALA A 80 -9.18 8.75 13.30
CA ALA A 80 -7.86 8.58 13.93
C ALA A 80 -7.50 7.11 14.13
N CYS A 81 -8.44 6.31 14.64
CA CYS A 81 -8.28 4.88 14.85
C CYS A 81 -8.06 4.13 13.53
N VAL A 82 -8.79 4.49 12.47
CA VAL A 82 -8.63 3.85 11.16
C VAL A 82 -7.28 4.22 10.53
N GLU A 83 -6.87 5.49 10.61
CA GLU A 83 -5.57 5.95 10.11
C GLU A 83 -4.41 5.28 10.87
N ALA A 84 -4.51 5.20 12.20
CA ALA A 84 -3.53 4.54 13.06
C ALA A 84 -3.40 3.04 12.75
N LEU A 85 -4.53 2.36 12.52
CA LEU A 85 -4.53 0.96 12.11
C LEU A 85 -3.85 0.79 10.74
N ALA A 86 -4.21 1.60 9.74
CA ALA A 86 -3.58 1.54 8.41
C ALA A 86 -2.06 1.76 8.47
N THR A 87 -1.64 2.76 9.26
CA THR A 87 -0.22 3.13 9.44
C THR A 87 0.55 2.03 10.13
N SER A 88 0.03 1.48 11.23
CA SER A 88 0.66 0.41 11.98
C SER A 88 0.82 -0.88 11.17
N ILE A 89 -0.14 -1.20 10.29
CA ILE A 89 -0.06 -2.34 9.37
C ILE A 89 1.15 -2.21 8.42
N LEU A 90 1.36 -1.04 7.80
CA LEU A 90 2.52 -0.84 6.93
C LEU A 90 3.84 -0.79 7.73
N TYR A 91 3.84 -0.25 8.94
CA TYR A 91 5.02 -0.30 9.82
C TYR A 91 5.37 -1.73 10.21
N ALA A 92 4.39 -2.57 10.51
CA ALA A 92 4.60 -3.99 10.75
C ALA A 92 5.15 -4.70 9.51
N ALA A 93 4.60 -4.40 8.33
CA ALA A 93 5.09 -4.94 7.06
C ALA A 93 6.55 -4.55 6.79
N LYS A 94 6.91 -3.29 7.07
CA LYS A 94 8.29 -2.80 6.95
C LYS A 94 9.25 -3.45 7.92
N ALA A 95 8.81 -3.70 9.15
CA ALA A 95 9.62 -4.40 10.14
C ALA A 95 9.85 -5.88 9.79
N ARG A 96 8.89 -6.52 9.11
CA ARG A 96 8.94 -7.95 8.75
C ARG A 96 8.41 -8.22 7.33
N PRO A 97 9.16 -7.87 6.26
CA PRO A 97 8.70 -8.05 4.89
C PRO A 97 8.38 -9.52 4.54
N GLY A 98 9.15 -10.48 5.06
CA GLY A 98 8.86 -11.92 4.87
C GLY A 98 7.54 -12.40 5.49
N SER A 99 6.94 -11.63 6.42
CA SER A 99 5.70 -11.97 7.12
C SER A 99 4.48 -11.19 6.64
N VAL A 100 4.57 -10.45 5.52
CA VAL A 100 3.45 -9.61 5.04
C VAL A 100 2.17 -10.38 4.81
N ASP A 101 2.23 -11.65 4.38
CA ASP A 101 1.02 -12.44 4.14
C ASP A 101 0.21 -12.65 5.42
N ILE A 102 0.91 -12.83 6.54
CA ILE A 102 0.27 -13.01 7.85
C ILE A 102 -0.37 -11.71 8.33
N ILE A 103 0.32 -10.58 8.12
CA ILE A 103 -0.20 -9.24 8.46
C ILE A 103 -1.47 -8.95 7.65
N VAL A 104 -1.46 -9.25 6.34
CA VAL A 104 -2.61 -9.09 5.45
C VAL A 104 -3.77 -9.98 5.88
N LEU A 105 -3.52 -11.24 6.22
CA LEU A 105 -4.56 -12.14 6.71
C LEU A 105 -5.18 -11.66 8.03
N ALA A 106 -4.35 -11.26 9.01
CA ALA A 106 -4.85 -10.69 10.27
C ALA A 106 -5.71 -9.43 10.03
N THR A 107 -5.27 -8.55 9.13
CA THR A 107 -6.04 -7.35 8.76
C THR A 107 -7.41 -7.71 8.16
N ARG A 108 -7.47 -8.76 7.33
CA ARG A 108 -8.74 -9.22 6.75
C ARG A 108 -9.70 -9.75 7.81
N GLU A 109 -9.20 -10.47 8.80
CA GLU A 109 -10.03 -10.95 9.91
C GLU A 109 -10.54 -9.80 10.78
N ILE A 110 -9.68 -8.81 11.09
CA ILE A 110 -10.12 -7.58 11.78
C ILE A 110 -11.25 -6.92 10.99
N LEU A 111 -11.08 -6.71 9.68
CA LEU A 111 -12.10 -6.13 8.81
C LEU A 111 -13.40 -6.94 8.75
N ALA A 112 -13.32 -8.27 8.81
CA ALA A 112 -14.52 -9.11 8.82
C ALA A 112 -15.36 -8.86 10.08
N SER A 113 -14.72 -8.54 11.20
CA SER A 113 -15.37 -8.28 12.49
C SER A 113 -15.89 -6.85 12.63
N VAL A 114 -15.11 -5.85 12.19
CA VAL A 114 -15.42 -4.43 12.43
C VAL A 114 -15.88 -3.66 11.19
N GLY A 115 -15.92 -4.31 10.02
CA GLY A 115 -16.15 -3.64 8.75
C GLY A 115 -17.51 -2.94 8.62
N SER A 116 -18.52 -3.39 9.38
CA SER A 116 -19.86 -2.79 9.46
C SER A 116 -19.96 -1.59 10.40
N LEU A 117 -18.93 -1.33 11.22
CA LEU A 117 -18.90 -0.15 12.07
C LEU A 117 -18.89 1.11 11.21
N THR A 118 -19.55 2.16 11.72
CA THR A 118 -19.66 3.45 11.04
C THR A 118 -18.74 4.46 11.72
N VAL A 119 -17.93 5.13 10.91
CA VAL A 119 -17.05 6.22 11.29
C VAL A 119 -17.77 7.53 11.04
N HIS A 120 -18.04 8.30 12.09
CA HIS A 120 -18.93 9.47 12.04
C HIS A 120 -18.23 10.82 11.94
N ASP A 121 -16.96 10.88 12.29
CA ASP A 121 -16.15 12.11 12.34
C ASP A 121 -15.51 12.47 10.99
N TYR A 122 -15.71 11.65 9.95
CA TYR A 122 -15.14 11.90 8.64
C TYR A 122 -15.76 13.16 7.99
N PRO A 123 -14.97 14.13 7.47
CA PRO A 123 -15.48 15.40 6.95
C PRO A 123 -16.52 15.30 5.82
N GLY A 124 -16.54 14.18 5.10
CA GLY A 124 -17.50 13.88 4.03
C GLY A 124 -18.82 13.27 4.50
N GLY A 125 -19.02 13.13 5.81
CA GLY A 125 -20.12 12.40 6.42
C GLY A 125 -19.75 10.95 6.76
N PRO A 126 -20.68 10.20 7.39
CA PRO A 126 -20.37 8.89 7.91
C PRO A 126 -19.99 7.86 6.85
N LEU A 127 -18.94 7.09 7.09
CA LEU A 127 -18.43 6.05 6.20
C LEU A 127 -18.28 4.73 6.94
N SER A 128 -18.29 3.59 6.23
CA SER A 128 -17.95 2.33 6.87
C SER A 128 -16.46 2.25 7.21
N PHE A 129 -16.15 1.60 8.33
CA PHE A 129 -14.77 1.35 8.76
C PHE A 129 -13.98 0.61 7.67
N GLU A 130 -14.60 -0.37 7.01
CA GLU A 130 -13.97 -1.11 5.90
C GLU A 130 -13.55 -0.20 4.75
N TYR A 131 -14.44 0.72 4.33
CA TYR A 131 -14.15 1.65 3.24
C TYR A 131 -12.98 2.56 3.63
N LEU A 132 -13.04 3.14 4.84
CA LEU A 132 -12.06 4.10 5.28
C LEU A 132 -10.69 3.45 5.53
N LEU A 133 -10.64 2.21 6.04
CA LEU A 133 -9.38 1.48 6.21
C LEU A 133 -8.71 1.20 4.87
N ARG A 134 -9.48 0.75 3.87
CA ARG A 134 -8.96 0.54 2.51
C ARG A 134 -8.46 1.85 1.90
N TYR A 135 -9.17 2.95 2.14
CA TYR A 135 -8.78 4.29 1.68
C TYR A 135 -7.43 4.71 2.29
N PHE A 136 -7.27 4.65 3.61
CA PHE A 136 -6.02 5.02 4.27
C PHE A 136 -4.86 4.08 3.90
N LEU A 137 -5.09 2.76 3.81
CA LEU A 137 -4.07 1.84 3.29
C LEU A 137 -3.62 2.21 1.88
N ALA A 138 -4.56 2.62 1.01
CA ALA A 138 -4.26 3.06 -0.35
C ALA A 138 -3.42 4.35 -0.38
N ASP A 139 -3.69 5.29 0.53
CA ASP A 139 -2.93 6.55 0.62
C ASP A 139 -1.52 6.29 1.18
N CYS A 140 -1.39 5.45 2.21
CA CYS A 140 -0.07 5.04 2.72
C CYS A 140 0.79 4.37 1.62
N LEU A 141 0.18 3.51 0.79
CA LEU A 141 0.85 2.89 -0.36
C LEU A 141 1.24 3.90 -1.43
N LYS A 142 0.40 4.92 -1.66
CA LYS A 142 0.69 6.00 -2.60
C LYS A 142 1.89 6.80 -2.11
N ASP A 143 1.98 7.12 -0.83
CA ASP A 143 3.13 7.84 -0.28
C ASP A 143 4.42 7.01 -0.39
N ALA A 144 4.36 5.69 -0.17
CA ALA A 144 5.50 4.80 -0.40
C ALA A 144 5.90 4.74 -1.89
N LEU A 145 4.93 4.82 -2.82
CA LEU A 145 5.17 4.84 -4.26
C LEU A 145 5.79 6.14 -4.73
N TYR A 146 5.22 7.30 -4.38
CA TYR A 146 5.69 8.60 -4.90
C TYR A 146 6.85 9.17 -4.08
N GLY A 147 7.14 8.61 -2.91
CA GLY A 147 8.08 9.17 -1.96
C GLY A 147 7.38 10.21 -1.06
N PRO A 148 8.02 10.60 0.05
CA PRO A 148 7.45 11.62 0.93
C PRO A 148 7.20 12.92 0.15
N ARG A 149 6.05 13.56 0.39
CA ARG A 149 5.72 14.88 -0.21
C ARG A 149 6.62 16.00 0.34
N MET A 150 7.28 15.74 1.46
CA MET A 150 8.26 16.61 2.12
C MET A 150 9.69 16.21 1.72
N PRO A 151 10.67 17.12 1.78
CA PRO A 151 12.07 16.78 1.48
C PRO A 151 12.53 15.63 2.36
N GLY A 152 12.77 14.49 1.72
CA GLY A 152 13.22 13.25 2.33
C GLY A 152 14.07 12.45 1.34
N PRO A 153 14.75 11.39 1.78
CA PRO A 153 15.56 10.57 0.89
C PRO A 153 14.66 9.97 -0.19
N GLU A 154 15.01 10.22 -1.46
CA GLU A 154 14.40 9.52 -2.58
C GLU A 154 14.70 8.03 -2.39
N HIS A 155 13.66 7.19 -2.23
CA HIS A 155 13.82 5.75 -1.93
C HIS A 155 14.43 4.99 -3.12
N THR A 156 15.72 5.19 -3.40
CA THR A 156 16.45 4.72 -4.58
C THR A 156 17.31 3.48 -4.30
N GLU A 157 17.67 3.26 -3.03
CA GLU A 157 18.53 2.14 -2.63
C GLU A 157 17.78 0.80 -2.65
N ILE A 158 18.39 -0.25 -3.19
CA ILE A 158 17.82 -1.61 -3.20
C ILE A 158 18.25 -2.31 -1.91
N THR A 159 17.49 -2.10 -0.85
CA THR A 159 17.73 -2.69 0.47
C THR A 159 16.45 -3.33 1.03
N PRO A 160 16.55 -4.30 1.95
CA PRO A 160 15.38 -4.90 2.58
C PRO A 160 14.51 -3.89 3.35
N THR A 161 15.09 -2.75 3.74
CA THR A 161 14.38 -1.68 4.44
C THR A 161 13.77 -0.64 3.51
N ASN A 162 13.91 -0.77 2.18
CA ASN A 162 13.37 0.18 1.23
C ASN A 162 11.83 0.17 1.32
N PRO A 163 11.20 1.30 1.73
CA PRO A 163 9.77 1.34 1.97
C PRO A 163 8.93 1.17 0.70
N THR A 164 9.45 1.52 -0.48
CA THR A 164 8.77 1.30 -1.77
C THR A 164 8.70 -0.19 -2.11
N LEU A 165 9.78 -0.95 -1.89
CA LEU A 165 9.80 -2.39 -2.15
C LEU A 165 8.91 -3.15 -1.15
N VAL A 166 8.96 -2.78 0.13
CA VAL A 166 8.06 -3.34 1.16
C VAL A 166 6.60 -3.04 0.82
N ALA A 167 6.27 -1.79 0.48
CA ALA A 167 4.91 -1.41 0.11
C ALA A 167 4.43 -2.15 -1.13
N ALA A 168 5.29 -2.35 -2.13
CA ALA A 168 5.00 -3.16 -3.30
C ALA A 168 4.67 -4.61 -2.90
N LEU A 169 5.49 -5.23 -2.04
CA LEU A 169 5.25 -6.60 -1.56
C LEU A 169 3.96 -6.72 -0.73
N PHE A 170 3.73 -5.81 0.21
CA PHE A 170 2.49 -5.76 1.00
C PHE A 170 1.28 -5.59 0.08
N SER A 171 1.32 -4.65 -0.86
CA SER A 171 0.22 -4.42 -1.80
C SER A 171 -0.06 -5.65 -2.66
N ALA A 172 0.98 -6.39 -3.05
CA ALA A 172 0.83 -7.63 -3.80
C ALA A 172 0.10 -8.70 -2.98
N SER A 173 0.54 -8.96 -1.75
CA SER A 173 -0.18 -9.87 -0.85
C SER A 173 -1.62 -9.40 -0.59
N ALA A 174 -1.82 -8.11 -0.35
CA ALA A 174 -3.13 -7.52 -0.11
C ALA A 174 -4.07 -7.65 -1.31
N ILE A 175 -3.59 -7.52 -2.55
CA ILE A 175 -4.39 -7.81 -3.75
C ILE A 175 -4.67 -9.32 -3.84
N HIS A 176 -3.64 -10.15 -3.66
CA HIS A 176 -3.76 -11.60 -3.78
C HIS A 176 -4.79 -12.19 -2.80
N LYS A 177 -4.81 -11.70 -1.55
CA LYS A 177 -5.80 -12.06 -0.52
C LYS A 177 -7.08 -11.22 -0.60
N ARG A 178 -7.14 -10.31 -1.58
CA ARG A 178 -8.27 -9.46 -1.87
C ARG A 178 -8.70 -8.54 -0.71
N LEU A 179 -7.72 -8.05 0.07
CA LEU A 179 -7.86 -6.97 1.04
C LEU A 179 -8.05 -5.61 0.34
N LEU A 180 -7.31 -5.37 -0.75
CA LEU A 180 -7.36 -4.12 -1.53
C LEU A 180 -8.13 -4.29 -2.86
N ARG A 181 -9.31 -4.91 -2.82
CA ARG A 181 -10.21 -4.97 -4.00
C ARG A 181 -10.70 -3.58 -4.37
N ASN A 182 -10.88 -3.32 -5.66
CA ASN A 182 -11.45 -2.08 -6.20
C ASN A 182 -10.67 -0.81 -5.81
N VAL A 183 -9.41 -0.95 -5.39
CA VAL A 183 -8.53 0.18 -5.07
C VAL A 183 -7.54 0.35 -6.22
N ALA A 184 -7.53 1.53 -6.85
CA ALA A 184 -6.65 1.80 -7.99
C ALA A 184 -5.18 2.07 -7.59
N SER A 185 -4.93 2.59 -6.37
CA SER A 185 -3.58 3.01 -5.94
C SER A 185 -2.52 1.90 -6.02
N PRO A 186 -2.78 0.65 -5.59
CA PRO A 186 -1.84 -0.46 -5.73
C PRO A 186 -1.37 -0.72 -7.17
N TYR A 187 -2.23 -0.53 -8.18
CA TYR A 187 -1.90 -0.73 -9.60
C TYR A 187 -0.93 0.32 -10.15
N ARG A 188 -0.68 1.40 -9.42
CA ARG A 188 0.25 2.45 -9.85
C ARG A 188 1.71 2.00 -9.77
N PHE A 189 2.06 1.11 -8.84
CA PHE A 189 3.39 0.47 -8.79
C PHE A 189 3.66 -0.28 -10.10
N LEU A 190 2.72 -1.12 -10.53
CA LEU A 190 2.77 -1.82 -11.80
C LEU A 190 2.90 -0.87 -13.00
N ARG A 191 2.02 0.15 -13.09
CA ARG A 191 2.01 1.11 -14.21
C ARG A 191 3.32 1.87 -14.34
N GLN A 192 3.87 2.36 -13.23
CA GLN A 192 5.13 3.13 -13.25
C GLN A 192 6.34 2.23 -13.42
N GLY A 193 6.42 1.11 -12.70
CA GLY A 193 7.56 0.19 -12.75
C GLY A 193 7.72 -0.48 -14.11
N LEU A 194 6.62 -0.79 -14.80
CA LEU A 194 6.63 -1.30 -16.17
C LEU A 194 6.62 -0.21 -17.24
N GLN A 195 6.59 1.07 -16.85
CA GLN A 195 6.56 2.21 -17.78
C GLN A 195 5.39 2.15 -18.78
N LEU A 196 4.24 1.61 -18.34
CA LEU A 196 3.06 1.46 -19.18
C LEU A 196 2.31 2.79 -19.37
N SER A 197 2.43 3.71 -18.41
CA SER A 197 1.84 5.04 -18.50
C SER A 197 2.50 6.03 -17.53
N GLY A 198 2.54 7.30 -17.94
CA GLY A 198 3.06 8.41 -17.13
C GLY A 198 4.59 8.56 -17.14
N PRO A 199 5.10 9.66 -16.56
CA PRO A 199 6.53 9.91 -16.47
C PRO A 199 7.19 8.93 -15.49
N VAL A 200 8.34 8.38 -15.89
CA VAL A 200 9.16 7.52 -15.02
C VAL A 200 10.07 8.42 -14.17
N ASN A 201 10.04 8.23 -12.86
CA ASN A 201 11.06 8.83 -12.00
C ASN A 201 12.40 8.12 -12.25
N GLN A 202 13.24 8.69 -13.10
CA GLN A 202 14.51 8.08 -13.55
C GLN A 202 15.40 7.66 -12.37
N LYS A 203 15.43 8.44 -11.28
CA LYS A 203 16.26 8.11 -10.12
C LYS A 203 15.78 6.86 -9.38
N ARG A 204 14.48 6.59 -9.41
CA ARG A 204 13.83 5.46 -8.74
C ARG A 204 13.45 4.34 -9.70
N GLU A 205 13.84 4.44 -10.97
CA GLU A 205 13.43 3.53 -12.04
C GLU A 205 13.67 2.06 -11.67
N VAL A 206 14.84 1.74 -11.11
CA VAL A 206 15.18 0.36 -10.71
C VAL A 206 14.29 -0.13 -9.56
N VAL A 207 14.08 0.69 -8.53
CA VAL A 207 13.23 0.34 -7.38
C VAL A 207 11.77 0.15 -7.81
N LEU A 208 11.27 1.01 -8.70
CA LEU A 208 9.92 0.91 -9.24
C LEU A 208 9.75 -0.35 -10.10
N ALA A 209 10.74 -0.65 -10.96
CA ALA A 209 10.76 -1.86 -11.77
C ALA A 209 10.75 -3.13 -10.91
N LEU A 210 11.57 -3.18 -9.85
CA LEU A 210 11.58 -4.28 -8.88
C LEU A 210 10.25 -4.38 -8.13
N GLY A 211 9.66 -3.25 -7.72
CA GLY A 211 8.33 -3.22 -7.10
C GLY A 211 7.25 -3.82 -8.01
N ALA A 212 7.26 -3.51 -9.30
CA ALA A 212 6.37 -4.13 -10.28
C ALA A 212 6.61 -5.64 -10.44
N CYS A 213 7.87 -6.07 -10.41
CA CYS A 213 8.22 -7.51 -10.45
C CYS A 213 7.69 -8.26 -9.22
N LEU A 214 7.85 -7.70 -8.01
CA LEU A 214 7.29 -8.26 -6.77
C LEU A 214 5.77 -8.38 -6.87
N GLN A 215 5.10 -7.32 -7.36
CA GLN A 215 3.66 -7.30 -7.55
C GLN A 215 3.17 -8.39 -8.50
N LEU A 216 3.76 -8.50 -9.69
CA LEU A 216 3.35 -9.50 -10.68
C LEU A 216 3.65 -10.93 -10.22
N SER A 217 4.80 -11.15 -9.56
CA SER A 217 5.20 -12.47 -9.09
C SER A 217 4.22 -13.04 -8.05
N VAL A 218 3.62 -12.19 -7.22
CA VAL A 218 2.71 -12.63 -6.13
C VAL A 218 1.23 -12.52 -6.53
N ALA A 219 0.86 -11.43 -7.20
CA ALA A 219 -0.54 -11.06 -7.44
C ALA A 219 -0.90 -10.98 -8.93
N GLY A 220 0.00 -11.35 -9.84
CA GLY A 220 -0.16 -11.16 -11.28
C GLY A 220 -1.48 -11.71 -11.83
N LYS A 221 -1.97 -12.85 -11.33
CA LYS A 221 -3.27 -13.42 -11.75
C LYS A 221 -4.43 -12.45 -11.50
N TRP A 222 -4.53 -11.92 -10.28
CA TRP A 222 -5.59 -10.99 -9.89
C TRP A 222 -5.42 -9.66 -10.60
N MET A 223 -4.18 -9.19 -10.72
CA MET A 223 -3.90 -7.92 -11.41
C MET A 223 -4.25 -7.99 -12.89
N MET A 224 -3.95 -9.10 -13.58
CA MET A 224 -4.34 -9.28 -14.97
C MET A 224 -5.86 -9.38 -15.12
N GLN A 225 -6.56 -10.07 -14.21
CA GLN A 225 -8.02 -10.15 -14.25
C GLN A 225 -8.66 -8.76 -14.12
N ASP A 226 -8.30 -8.00 -13.09
CA ASP A 226 -8.84 -6.65 -12.85
C ASP A 226 -8.41 -5.65 -13.94
N TRP A 227 -7.21 -5.83 -14.53
CA TRP A 227 -6.74 -4.99 -15.64
C TRP A 227 -7.46 -5.31 -16.94
N LEU A 228 -7.66 -6.59 -17.27
CA LEU A 228 -8.41 -7.04 -18.45
C LEU A 228 -9.84 -6.51 -18.45
N GLU A 229 -10.44 -6.38 -17.26
CA GLU A 229 -11.76 -5.76 -17.07
C GLU A 229 -11.75 -4.24 -17.32
N GLN A 230 -10.59 -3.57 -17.24
CA GLN A 230 -10.44 -2.12 -17.41
C GLN A 230 -9.88 -1.68 -18.76
N SER A 231 -9.21 -2.56 -19.50
CA SER A 231 -8.74 -2.30 -20.86
C SER A 231 -9.84 -2.68 -21.85
N ASP A 232 -10.36 -1.70 -22.61
CA ASP A 232 -11.44 -1.79 -23.63
C ASP A 232 -11.22 -2.84 -24.76
N GLY A 233 -10.84 -4.09 -24.46
CA GLY A 233 -10.64 -5.18 -25.43
C GLY A 233 -9.55 -4.97 -26.47
N ARG A 234 -8.66 -3.97 -26.31
CA ARG A 234 -7.73 -3.54 -27.36
C ARG A 234 -6.30 -4.09 -27.29
N GLU A 235 -5.88 -4.63 -26.15
CA GLU A 235 -4.55 -5.24 -25.99
C GLU A 235 -4.65 -6.40 -24.99
N ASP A 236 -4.06 -7.55 -25.30
CA ASP A 236 -3.96 -8.65 -24.34
C ASP A 236 -3.08 -8.18 -23.17
N GLY A 237 -3.66 -8.06 -21.97
CA GLY A 237 -2.94 -7.61 -20.78
C GLY A 237 -1.69 -8.44 -20.49
N GLN A 238 -1.69 -9.72 -20.87
CA GLN A 238 -0.51 -10.57 -20.78
C GLN A 238 0.59 -10.12 -21.75
N GLU A 239 0.25 -9.83 -23.00
CA GLU A 239 1.20 -9.38 -24.04
C GLU A 239 1.83 -8.04 -23.67
N ALA A 240 1.03 -7.07 -23.21
CA ALA A 240 1.51 -5.76 -22.78
C ALA A 240 2.50 -5.87 -21.62
N MET A 241 2.20 -6.73 -20.63
CA MET A 241 3.10 -6.97 -19.49
C MET A 241 4.40 -7.66 -19.94
N LEU A 242 4.33 -8.68 -20.79
CA LEU A 242 5.52 -9.37 -21.30
C LEU A 242 6.41 -8.43 -22.11
N LYS A 243 5.82 -7.61 -22.97
CA LYS A 243 6.55 -6.61 -23.76
C LYS A 243 7.27 -5.62 -22.84
N ALA A 244 6.60 -5.13 -21.79
CA ALA A 244 7.22 -4.22 -20.83
C ALA A 244 8.34 -4.88 -20.01
N LEU A 245 8.15 -6.11 -19.52
CA LEU A 245 9.17 -6.85 -18.78
C LEU A 245 10.40 -7.15 -19.64
N ASN A 246 10.21 -7.56 -20.90
CA ASN A 246 11.31 -7.78 -21.84
C ASN A 246 12.03 -6.46 -22.16
N LYS A 247 11.31 -5.34 -22.30
CA LYS A 247 11.94 -4.02 -22.45
C LYS A 247 12.84 -3.66 -21.26
N LEU A 248 12.42 -3.95 -20.02
CA LEU A 248 13.26 -3.73 -18.83
C LEU A 248 14.53 -4.58 -18.88
N LYS A 249 14.42 -5.83 -19.35
CA LYS A 249 15.53 -6.76 -19.53
C LYS A 249 16.51 -6.30 -20.60
N ASP A 250 16.01 -5.98 -21.79
CA ASP A 250 16.80 -5.60 -22.96
C ASP A 250 17.54 -4.27 -22.74
N ASN A 251 16.91 -3.33 -22.02
CA ASN A 251 17.52 -2.05 -21.68
C ASN A 251 18.45 -2.10 -20.46
N HIS A 252 18.63 -3.28 -19.84
CA HIS A 252 19.45 -3.46 -18.63
C HIS A 252 19.10 -2.47 -17.51
N VAL A 253 17.79 -2.25 -17.29
CA VAL A 253 17.29 -1.37 -16.22
C VAL A 253 17.67 -1.94 -14.85
N ILE A 254 17.40 -3.23 -14.65
CA ILE A 254 17.79 -3.96 -13.44
C ILE A 254 19.11 -4.68 -13.70
N ARG A 255 20.15 -4.35 -12.92
CA ARG A 255 21.51 -4.87 -13.12
C ARG A 255 22.01 -5.79 -12.01
N ALA A 256 21.45 -5.67 -10.80
CA ALA A 256 21.85 -6.49 -9.68
C ALA A 256 21.43 -7.96 -9.91
N PRO A 257 22.27 -8.97 -9.60
CA PRO A 257 21.98 -10.38 -9.87
C PRO A 257 20.63 -10.85 -9.30
N ALA A 258 20.36 -10.59 -8.02
CA ALA A 258 19.09 -10.94 -7.38
C ALA A 258 17.88 -10.25 -8.06
N GLY A 259 18.04 -9.00 -8.48
CA GLY A 259 17.02 -8.29 -9.24
C GLY A 259 16.77 -8.89 -10.64
N ILE A 260 17.83 -9.35 -11.32
CA ILE A 260 17.72 -10.05 -12.60
C ILE A 260 17.01 -11.40 -12.43
N GLU A 261 17.31 -12.12 -11.35
CA GLU A 261 16.63 -13.36 -11.01
C GLU A 261 15.13 -13.16 -10.80
N LEU A 262 14.75 -12.16 -9.99
CA LEU A 262 13.34 -11.79 -9.79
C LEU A 262 12.67 -11.39 -11.11
N LEU A 263 13.33 -10.60 -11.97
CA LEU A 263 12.79 -10.20 -13.28
C LEU A 263 12.55 -11.42 -14.18
N ASN A 264 13.53 -12.32 -14.30
CA ASN A 264 13.39 -13.53 -15.10
C ASN A 264 12.27 -14.43 -14.57
N LYS A 265 12.17 -14.58 -13.24
CA LYS A 265 11.09 -15.35 -12.61
C LYS A 265 9.73 -14.72 -12.86
N THR A 266 9.64 -13.39 -12.81
CA THR A 266 8.41 -12.65 -13.14
C THR A 266 7.99 -12.91 -14.59
N ILE A 267 8.94 -12.89 -15.54
CA ILE A 267 8.66 -13.19 -16.95
C ILE A 267 8.10 -14.61 -17.11
N GLU A 268 8.72 -15.61 -16.48
CA GLU A 268 8.24 -17.00 -16.49
C GLU A 268 6.81 -17.12 -15.95
N ILE A 269 6.51 -16.44 -14.83
CA ILE A 269 5.19 -16.42 -14.21
C ILE A 269 4.16 -15.83 -15.16
N VAL A 270 4.44 -14.68 -15.78
CA VAL A 270 3.51 -14.03 -16.72
C VAL A 270 3.35 -14.86 -18.00
N GLN A 271 4.41 -15.49 -18.52
CA GLN A 271 4.31 -16.44 -19.65
C GLN A 271 3.39 -17.62 -19.31
N GLY A 272 3.49 -18.13 -18.09
CA GLY A 272 2.61 -19.17 -17.52
C GLY A 272 1.23 -18.69 -17.08
N LYS A 273 0.77 -17.51 -17.54
CA LYS A 273 -0.54 -16.90 -17.20
C LYS A 273 -0.75 -16.72 -15.69
N CYS A 274 0.33 -16.48 -14.96
CA CYS A 274 0.36 -16.31 -13.51
C CYS A 274 -0.24 -17.49 -12.72
N THR A 275 -0.16 -18.70 -13.26
CA THR A 275 -0.62 -19.93 -12.57
C THR A 275 0.35 -20.37 -11.46
N LEU A 276 1.62 -19.95 -11.54
CA LEU A 276 2.71 -20.29 -10.63
C LEU A 276 3.14 -19.08 -9.78
N ALA A 277 2.17 -18.35 -9.21
CA ALA A 277 2.48 -17.20 -8.36
C ALA A 277 3.33 -17.60 -7.14
N LEU A 278 4.29 -16.75 -6.78
CA LEU A 278 5.11 -16.94 -5.59
C LEU A 278 4.35 -16.55 -4.33
N SER A 279 4.73 -17.13 -3.19
CA SER A 279 4.40 -16.53 -1.90
C SER A 279 5.14 -15.19 -1.74
N PRO A 280 4.62 -14.25 -0.95
CA PRO A 280 5.34 -13.01 -0.67
C PRO A 280 6.75 -13.22 -0.11
N ALA A 281 6.91 -14.20 0.80
CA ALA A 281 8.21 -14.57 1.34
C ALA A 281 9.17 -15.03 0.25
N ALA A 282 8.75 -15.97 -0.61
CA ALA A 282 9.60 -16.46 -1.69
C ALA A 282 9.99 -15.36 -2.70
N ALA A 283 9.07 -14.45 -3.04
CA ALA A 283 9.38 -13.32 -3.90
C ALA A 283 10.39 -12.35 -3.26
N TRP A 284 10.30 -12.17 -1.94
CA TRP A 284 11.23 -11.35 -1.17
C TRP A 284 12.62 -11.98 -1.08
N ASP A 285 12.68 -13.29 -0.82
CA ASP A 285 13.94 -14.05 -0.68
C ASP A 285 14.73 -14.11 -2.01
N LEU A 286 14.04 -14.07 -3.16
CA LEU A 286 14.69 -13.92 -4.47
C LEU A 286 15.43 -12.58 -4.62
N LEU A 287 14.93 -11.51 -3.98
CA LEU A 287 15.51 -10.18 -4.07
C LEU A 287 16.55 -9.91 -2.98
N PHE A 288 16.33 -10.48 -1.80
CA PHE A 288 17.16 -10.33 -0.63
C PHE A 288 17.36 -11.71 -0.01
N VAL A 289 18.54 -12.30 -0.24
CA VAL A 289 18.93 -13.52 0.46
C VAL A 289 18.94 -13.20 1.96
N LEU A 290 18.16 -13.95 2.73
CA LEU A 290 18.24 -13.91 4.19
C LEU A 290 19.53 -14.65 4.59
N ASP A 291 20.55 -13.88 5.00
CA ASP A 291 21.71 -14.42 5.70
C ASP A 291 21.33 -14.99 7.08
#